data_AF-A0A6N7WFU3-F1
#
_entry.id   AF-A0A6N7WFU3-F1
#
_cell.length_a   1.000
_cell.length_b   1.000
_cell.length_c   1.000
_cell.angle_alpha   90.00
_cell.angle_beta   90.00
_cell.angle_gamma   90.00
#
_symmetry.space_group_name_H-M   'P 1'
#
loop_
_entity.id
_entity.type
_entity.pdbx_description
1 polymer ?
#
loop_
_entity_poly.entity_id
_entity_poly.type
_entity_poly.pdbx_seq_one_letter_code
_entity_poly.pdbx_strand_id
1 'polypeptide(L)'
;MSEFSNNWSSCQPNWLHARLYTDFLARNQLVLRQGSSKMDLAVYRHSYEEIIDFNHAVKLYDDDGLLEQPGYTYDFVSPSSLELSGLYVSDGRLAPDGPAYQALLLNAQQFLPYSTALKLLEFTKAGLPVLFIGTLPGQSAFHLEKDIYPIIEEMLRLPLVKQVDSVRSVPSVLLELGILPNARYHSPSKMLNVHRQTQQADFYYFYNYGDADTYPLAREMAAVKTDVTLHGSGVPFLLNAWDGRITPIAAYESTDTTVTLRLRLDKNDSCIIALIREPGYLDTAFPGLHTVLPELWAEYTDGQQILLKSLTGARIDVPFSDKKVVSAGFTAIPASIPLKGWELTLEKWSESPVPNESIKSIQTFFSLEHLVPWKELPGQEFTSGIGTYRISFSLDNGWEDCGENTLCITVASTLLNALLAYSNCHPLSFSRWQKEIRVPDAYGILNDVTLVPYAWSIPEN
;
A
#
# COMPACT_ATOMS: atom_id res chain seq x y z
N MET A 1 13.41 27.49 -19.79
CA MET A 1 13.10 26.14 -19.30
C MET A 1 11.68 25.84 -19.73
N SER A 2 11.49 24.99 -20.74
CA SER A 2 10.18 24.40 -20.98
C SER A 2 10.13 23.09 -20.19
N GLU A 3 9.66 23.18 -18.96
CA GLU A 3 9.25 21.99 -18.23
C GLU A 3 7.90 21.58 -18.82
N PHE A 4 7.88 20.47 -19.53
CA PHE A 4 6.64 19.92 -20.06
C PHE A 4 5.98 19.09 -18.96
N SER A 5 4.67 19.28 -18.76
CA SER A 5 3.87 18.38 -17.92
C SER A 5 3.94 16.95 -18.47
N ASN A 6 3.65 15.98 -17.61
CA ASN A 6 3.40 14.62 -18.08
C ASN A 6 2.30 14.64 -19.17
N ASN A 7 2.52 14.02 -20.32
CA ASN A 7 1.60 14.12 -21.47
C ASN A 7 0.34 13.25 -21.27
N TRP A 8 -0.63 13.70 -20.48
CA TRP A 8 -1.91 13.01 -20.34
C TRP A 8 -2.82 13.26 -21.54
N SER A 9 -2.64 12.51 -22.64
CA SER A 9 -3.47 12.63 -23.84
C SER A 9 -3.61 11.33 -24.63
N SER A 10 -4.58 11.31 -25.56
CA SER A 10 -4.84 10.20 -26.48
C SER A 10 -3.71 9.89 -27.46
N CYS A 11 -2.65 10.71 -27.49
CA CYS A 11 -1.47 10.49 -28.31
C CYS A 11 -0.48 9.53 -27.66
N GLN A 12 -0.75 9.09 -26.42
CA GLN A 12 0.05 8.08 -25.77
C GLN A 12 -0.54 6.68 -25.98
N PRO A 13 0.28 5.67 -26.29
CA PRO A 13 -0.20 4.30 -26.44
C PRO A 13 -0.90 3.76 -25.18
N ASN A 14 -0.40 4.11 -23.98
CA ASN A 14 -1.01 3.70 -22.71
C ASN A 14 -2.37 4.37 -22.43
N TRP A 15 -2.78 5.38 -23.20
CA TRP A 15 -4.08 6.02 -23.07
C TRP A 15 -5.24 5.05 -23.31
N LEU A 16 -5.04 3.99 -24.11
CA LEU A 16 -6.02 2.91 -24.27
C LEU A 16 -6.38 2.26 -22.93
N HIS A 17 -5.43 2.22 -22.00
CA HIS A 17 -5.61 1.65 -20.66
C HIS A 17 -5.92 2.72 -19.61
N ALA A 18 -6.20 3.97 -20.01
CA ALA A 18 -6.39 5.08 -19.09
C ALA A 18 -7.43 4.78 -18.04
N ARG A 19 -8.55 4.21 -18.47
CA ARG A 19 -9.64 3.82 -17.60
C ARG A 19 -9.21 2.86 -16.49
N LEU A 20 -8.32 1.91 -16.77
CA LEU A 20 -7.91 0.91 -15.77
C LEU A 20 -7.20 1.56 -14.58
N TYR A 21 -6.20 2.41 -14.83
CA TYR A 21 -5.49 3.07 -13.74
C TYR A 21 -6.30 4.23 -13.13
N THR A 22 -7.19 4.90 -13.87
CA THR A 22 -8.07 5.91 -13.27
C THR A 22 -9.18 5.30 -12.41
N ASP A 23 -9.73 4.14 -12.81
CA ASP A 23 -10.71 3.39 -11.99
C ASP A 23 -10.02 2.86 -10.73
N PHE A 24 -8.78 2.36 -10.85
CA PHE A 24 -7.94 2.02 -9.69
C PHE A 24 -7.76 3.19 -8.73
N LEU A 25 -7.38 4.37 -9.24
CA LEU A 25 -7.25 5.58 -8.42
C LEU A 25 -8.58 5.98 -7.77
N ALA A 26 -9.68 5.95 -8.54
CA ALA A 26 -11.00 6.32 -8.06
C ALA A 26 -11.49 5.40 -6.94
N ARG A 27 -11.29 4.07 -7.05
CA ARG A 27 -11.65 3.10 -6.01
C ARG A 27 -10.82 3.28 -4.74
N ASN A 28 -9.52 3.51 -4.86
CA ASN A 28 -8.67 3.85 -3.71
C ASN A 28 -9.14 5.14 -3.02
N GLN A 29 -9.37 6.22 -3.79
CA GLN A 29 -9.86 7.49 -3.25
C GLN A 29 -11.27 7.39 -2.66
N LEU A 30 -12.12 6.50 -3.18
CA LEU A 30 -13.43 6.23 -2.61
C LEU A 30 -13.29 5.68 -1.18
N VAL A 31 -12.45 4.65 -1.00
CA VAL A 31 -12.22 4.02 0.31
C VAL A 31 -11.53 4.99 1.28
N LEU A 32 -10.49 5.69 0.83
CA LEU A 32 -9.72 6.63 1.66
C LEU A 32 -10.54 7.84 2.15
N ARG A 33 -11.75 8.06 1.63
CA ARG A 33 -12.66 9.13 2.06
C ARG A 33 -13.85 8.63 2.90
N GLN A 34 -13.95 7.33 3.19
CA GLN A 34 -15.04 6.80 4.00
C GLN A 34 -14.90 7.18 5.47
N GLY A 35 -15.97 7.60 6.13
CA GLY A 35 -16.00 7.76 7.60
C GLY A 35 -14.98 8.74 8.18
N SER A 36 -14.40 8.41 9.34
CA SER A 36 -13.33 9.17 9.99
C SER A 36 -11.97 8.51 9.81
N SER A 37 -10.92 9.31 9.74
CA SER A 37 -9.54 8.80 9.80
C SER A 37 -9.25 8.36 11.21
N LYS A 38 -8.51 7.27 11.38
CA LYS A 38 -8.01 6.82 12.67
C LYS A 38 -6.49 6.79 12.64
N MET A 39 -5.87 7.54 13.55
CA MET A 39 -4.42 7.70 13.64
C MET A 39 -3.95 7.27 15.02
N ASP A 40 -2.81 6.59 15.08
CA ASP A 40 -2.31 6.08 16.36
C ASP A 40 -1.73 7.18 17.24
N LEU A 41 -0.94 8.10 16.67
CA LEU A 41 -0.15 9.06 17.42
C LEU A 41 -0.33 10.49 16.88
N ALA A 42 -0.32 11.47 17.78
CA ALA A 42 -0.20 12.88 17.42
C ALA A 42 1.21 13.37 17.76
N VAL A 43 1.94 13.89 16.78
CA VAL A 43 3.24 14.54 17.01
C VAL A 43 3.01 16.04 17.10
N TYR A 44 3.20 16.61 18.30
CA TYR A 44 3.12 18.04 18.47
C TYR A 44 4.28 18.72 17.76
N ARG A 45 3.97 19.73 16.95
CA ARG A 45 4.95 20.54 16.24
C ARG A 45 4.56 22.01 16.31
N HIS A 46 5.45 22.82 16.88
CA HIS A 46 5.39 24.26 16.82
C HIS A 46 6.72 24.80 16.27
N SER A 47 6.80 24.94 14.95
CA SER A 47 7.96 25.49 14.25
C SER A 47 7.51 26.55 13.25
N TYR A 48 8.24 27.65 13.19
CA TYR A 48 8.12 28.69 12.16
C TYR A 48 9.13 28.52 11.02
N GLU A 49 10.06 27.57 11.17
CA GLU A 49 11.05 27.22 10.16
C GLU A 49 10.57 25.99 9.40
N GLU A 50 10.35 26.17 8.10
CA GLU A 50 10.17 25.09 7.15
C GLU A 50 11.19 25.25 6.03
N ILE A 51 12.04 24.23 5.85
CA ILE A 51 12.91 24.12 4.69
C ILE A 51 12.09 23.40 3.61
N ILE A 52 11.21 24.14 2.94
CA ILE A 52 10.46 23.65 1.77
C ILE A 52 11.35 23.85 0.53
N ASP A 53 12.50 23.17 0.48
CA ASP A 53 13.25 23.08 -0.77
C ASP A 53 12.95 21.74 -1.42
N PHE A 54 12.37 21.75 -2.62
CA PHE A 54 11.95 20.57 -3.38
C PHE A 54 13.09 19.56 -3.64
N ASN A 55 14.34 19.97 -3.43
CA ASN A 55 15.53 19.12 -3.60
C ASN A 55 16.09 18.56 -2.28
N HIS A 56 15.68 19.07 -1.11
CA HIS A 56 16.19 18.67 0.21
C HIS A 56 15.10 18.68 1.29
N ALA A 57 13.90 18.16 0.98
CA ALA A 57 12.86 17.99 1.98
C ALA A 57 13.35 17.04 3.08
N VAL A 58 13.34 17.50 4.34
CA VAL A 58 13.69 16.69 5.51
C VAL A 58 12.39 16.20 6.16
N LYS A 59 12.37 14.95 6.62
CA LYS A 59 11.22 14.42 7.39
C LYS A 59 10.99 15.30 8.62
N LEU A 60 9.74 15.71 8.83
CA LEU A 60 9.38 16.59 9.96
C LEU A 60 9.52 15.90 11.32
N TYR A 61 9.32 14.58 11.34
CA TYR A 61 9.64 13.69 12.44
C TYR A 61 10.49 12.57 11.84
N ASP A 62 11.80 12.61 12.13
CA ASP A 62 12.75 11.62 11.64
C ASP A 62 13.15 10.67 12.77
N ASP A 63 12.64 9.46 12.69
CA ASP A 63 12.96 8.35 13.58
C ASP A 63 13.53 7.16 12.82
N ASP A 64 13.99 7.34 11.58
CA ASP A 64 14.49 6.26 10.72
C ASP A 64 13.44 5.14 10.47
N GLY A 65 12.14 5.50 10.53
CA GLY A 65 11.01 4.59 10.30
C GLY A 65 10.72 3.67 11.49
N LEU A 66 11.25 3.95 12.68
CA LEU A 66 11.07 3.12 13.88
C LEU A 66 9.59 2.96 14.28
N LEU A 67 8.75 3.96 14.03
CA LEU A 67 7.30 3.87 14.24
C LEU A 67 6.55 3.23 13.06
N GLU A 68 6.93 3.53 11.83
CA GLU A 68 6.26 3.02 10.62
C GLU A 68 6.51 1.51 10.43
N GLN A 69 7.70 1.02 10.76
CA GLN A 69 8.10 -0.38 10.60
C GLN A 69 7.26 -1.41 11.39
N PRO A 70 6.78 -1.13 12.61
CA PRO A 70 5.77 -1.95 13.29
C PRO A 70 4.31 -1.58 12.93
N GLY A 71 4.09 -0.51 12.15
CA GLY A 71 2.81 -0.13 11.58
C GLY A 71 2.10 1.08 12.20
N TYR A 72 2.78 1.85 13.08
CA TYR A 72 2.16 3.07 13.64
C TYR A 72 1.90 4.11 12.55
N THR A 73 0.77 4.79 12.70
CA THR A 73 0.41 5.99 11.95
C THR A 73 0.50 7.23 12.84
N TYR A 74 0.91 8.36 12.28
CA TYR A 74 0.96 9.61 13.02
C TYR A 74 0.63 10.82 12.16
N ASP A 75 0.00 11.80 12.79
CA ASP A 75 -0.25 13.13 12.24
C ASP A 75 0.46 14.20 13.06
N PHE A 76 0.60 15.39 12.48
CA PHE A 76 1.15 16.56 13.16
C PHE A 76 0.05 17.44 13.73
N VAL A 77 0.19 17.85 14.99
CA VAL A 77 -0.72 18.79 15.65
C VAL A 77 0.01 20.06 16.06
N SER A 78 -0.62 21.20 15.85
CA SER A 78 -0.11 22.51 16.22
C SER A 78 -0.82 23.04 17.49
N PRO A 79 -0.33 24.11 18.13
CA PRO A 79 -1.09 24.80 19.19
C PRO A 79 -2.53 25.10 18.80
N SER A 80 -2.75 25.67 17.62
CA SER A 80 -4.08 26.02 17.13
C SER A 80 -4.96 24.78 16.92
N SER A 81 -4.38 23.65 16.52
CA SER A 81 -5.09 22.37 16.39
C SER A 81 -5.56 21.85 17.75
N LEU A 82 -4.75 22.01 18.81
CA LEU A 82 -5.09 21.58 20.17
C LEU A 82 -6.12 22.48 20.88
N GLU A 83 -6.33 23.68 20.35
CA GLU A 83 -7.30 24.66 20.86
C GLU A 83 -8.65 24.64 20.10
N LEU A 84 -8.80 23.77 19.09
CA LEU A 84 -10.06 23.63 18.36
C LEU A 84 -11.22 23.30 19.31
N SER A 85 -12.36 23.96 19.09
CA SER A 85 -13.58 23.69 19.85
C SER A 85 -14.04 22.25 19.62
N GLY A 86 -14.43 21.57 20.70
CA GLY A 86 -14.84 20.17 20.63
C GLY A 86 -13.69 19.15 20.66
N LEU A 87 -12.44 19.58 20.88
CA LEU A 87 -11.34 18.65 21.15
C LEU A 87 -11.35 18.24 22.64
N TYR A 88 -11.43 16.94 22.90
CA TYR A 88 -11.45 16.37 24.24
C TYR A 88 -10.74 15.02 24.29
N VAL A 89 -10.49 14.56 25.51
CA VAL A 89 -9.98 13.22 25.81
C VAL A 89 -11.09 12.40 26.46
N SER A 90 -11.32 11.20 25.94
CA SER A 90 -12.18 10.17 26.56
C SER A 90 -11.53 8.82 26.37
N ASP A 91 -11.62 7.96 27.39
CA ASP A 91 -11.08 6.59 27.37
C ASP A 91 -9.61 6.52 26.91
N GLY A 92 -8.81 7.50 27.37
CA GLY A 92 -7.39 7.62 27.04
C GLY A 92 -7.08 8.09 25.61
N ARG A 93 -8.09 8.49 24.82
CA ARG A 93 -7.91 8.91 23.42
C ARG A 93 -8.22 10.39 23.22
N LEU A 94 -7.36 11.08 22.48
CA LEU A 94 -7.59 12.46 22.04
C LEU A 94 -8.40 12.49 20.74
N ALA A 95 -9.43 13.33 20.69
CA ALA A 95 -10.34 13.44 19.54
C ALA A 95 -11.02 12.11 19.16
N PRO A 96 -11.72 11.43 20.10
CA PRO A 96 -12.24 10.07 19.88
C PRO A 96 -13.22 9.96 18.68
N ASP A 97 -13.98 11.03 18.38
CA ASP A 97 -14.91 11.07 17.25
C ASP A 97 -14.21 11.24 15.88
N GLY A 98 -12.94 11.63 15.88
CA GLY A 98 -12.11 11.84 14.69
C GLY A 98 -10.91 10.88 14.69
N PRO A 99 -9.66 11.38 14.65
CA PRO A 99 -8.43 10.58 14.64
C PRO A 99 -8.29 9.58 15.79
N ALA A 100 -8.84 9.88 16.97
CA ALA A 100 -8.79 9.04 18.16
C ALA A 100 -7.36 8.63 18.58
N TYR A 101 -6.45 9.62 18.60
CA TYR A 101 -5.04 9.42 18.93
C TYR A 101 -4.85 8.75 20.29
N GLN A 102 -3.98 7.76 20.33
CA GLN A 102 -3.66 6.97 21.53
C GLN A 102 -2.58 7.63 22.39
N ALA A 103 -1.75 8.50 21.80
CA ALA A 103 -0.69 9.22 22.51
C ALA A 103 -0.38 10.55 21.83
N LEU A 104 0.21 11.47 22.59
CA LEU A 104 0.80 12.71 22.07
C LEU A 104 2.30 12.75 22.33
N LEU A 105 3.08 12.97 21.28
CA LEU A 105 4.54 13.02 21.30
C LEU A 105 5.03 14.46 21.18
N LEU A 106 6.00 14.86 22.01
CA LEU A 106 6.71 16.13 21.89
C LEU A 106 8.19 15.86 21.64
N ASN A 107 8.64 16.06 20.40
CA ASN A 107 10.03 15.83 20.01
C ASN A 107 10.88 17.10 20.11
N ALA A 108 11.79 17.14 21.08
CA ALA A 108 12.77 18.20 21.32
C ALA A 108 12.17 19.62 21.30
N GLN A 109 10.94 19.77 21.81
CA GLN A 109 10.24 21.06 21.84
C GLN A 109 10.73 21.88 23.04
N GLN A 110 11.51 22.93 22.77
CA GLN A 110 12.04 23.80 23.84
C GLN A 110 11.00 24.82 24.34
N PHE A 111 10.03 25.16 23.49
CA PHE A 111 9.04 26.21 23.73
C PHE A 111 7.62 25.68 23.58
N LEU A 112 6.71 26.15 24.43
CA LEU A 112 5.26 25.94 24.30
C LEU A 112 4.51 27.25 24.63
N PRO A 113 3.43 27.60 23.92
CA PRO A 113 2.50 28.62 24.41
C PRO A 113 1.95 28.20 25.79
N TYR A 114 1.75 29.17 26.68
CA TYR A 114 1.26 28.88 28.03
C TYR A 114 -0.13 28.21 28.01
N SER A 115 -1.00 28.63 27.08
CA SER A 115 -2.30 28.00 26.84
C SER A 115 -2.18 26.53 26.43
N THR A 116 -1.22 26.22 25.56
CA THR A 116 -0.94 24.86 25.11
C THR A 116 -0.45 23.99 26.27
N ALA A 117 0.46 24.49 27.11
CA ALA A 117 0.91 23.76 28.29
C ALA A 117 -0.25 23.40 29.24
N LEU A 118 -1.16 24.35 29.51
CA LEU A 118 -2.36 24.09 30.30
C LEU A 118 -3.26 23.02 29.66
N LYS A 119 -3.44 23.08 28.33
CA LYS A 119 -4.26 22.12 27.60
C LYS A 119 -3.66 20.71 27.63
N LEU A 120 -2.33 20.59 27.49
CA LEU A 120 -1.64 19.31 27.63
C LEU A 120 -1.80 18.71 29.03
N LEU A 121 -1.72 19.53 30.09
CA LEU A 121 -1.98 19.09 31.46
C LEU A 121 -3.44 18.62 31.63
N GLU A 122 -4.41 19.33 31.05
CA GLU A 122 -5.82 18.93 31.05
C GLU A 122 -6.01 17.55 30.39
N PHE A 123 -5.46 17.37 29.18
CA PHE A 123 -5.55 16.10 28.45
C PHE A 123 -4.89 14.94 29.19
N THR A 124 -3.73 15.20 29.79
CA THR A 124 -3.02 14.19 30.57
C THR A 124 -3.80 13.79 31.82
N LYS A 125 -4.39 14.76 32.54
CA LYS A 125 -5.26 14.49 33.69
C LYS A 125 -6.52 13.71 33.30
N ALA A 126 -7.00 13.89 32.07
CA ALA A 126 -8.10 13.11 31.50
C ALA A 126 -7.66 11.71 31.00
N GLY A 127 -6.38 11.35 31.14
CA GLY A 127 -5.87 10.01 30.87
C GLY A 127 -5.16 9.83 29.53
N LEU A 128 -4.87 10.91 28.79
CA LEU A 128 -4.06 10.82 27.56
C LEU A 128 -2.58 10.55 27.89
N PRO A 129 -1.97 9.50 27.33
CA PRO A 129 -0.53 9.31 27.37
C PRO A 129 0.23 10.41 26.62
N VAL A 130 1.25 10.98 27.28
CA VAL A 130 2.12 12.03 26.70
C VAL A 130 3.58 11.63 26.84
N LEU A 131 4.32 11.66 25.74
CA LEU A 131 5.74 11.33 25.72
C LEU A 131 6.58 12.53 25.29
N PHE A 132 7.44 12.99 26.20
CA PHE A 132 8.49 13.96 25.87
C PHE A 132 9.74 13.22 25.37
N ILE A 133 10.28 13.64 24.23
CA ILE A 133 11.45 13.04 23.60
C ILE A 133 12.58 14.07 23.61
N GLY A 134 13.69 13.73 24.27
CA GLY A 134 14.83 14.60 24.47
C GLY A 134 14.55 15.69 25.50
N THR A 135 14.80 16.95 25.11
CA THR A 135 14.69 18.11 26.00
C THR A 135 13.23 18.46 26.28
N LEU A 136 12.92 18.71 27.56
CA LEU A 136 11.61 19.22 27.99
C LEU A 136 11.42 20.68 27.58
N PRO A 137 10.15 21.11 27.35
CA PRO A 137 9.82 22.52 27.23
C PRO A 137 10.14 23.27 28.52
N GLY A 138 11.00 24.26 28.43
CA GLY A 138 11.44 25.05 29.59
C GLY A 138 11.02 26.52 29.55
N GLN A 139 10.46 26.98 28.42
CA GLN A 139 10.16 28.39 28.20
C GLN A 139 8.84 28.57 27.46
N SER A 140 8.13 29.63 27.79
CA SER A 140 6.91 30.03 27.08
C SER A 140 7.26 30.55 25.68
N ALA A 141 6.40 30.28 24.69
CA ALA A 141 6.68 30.59 23.29
C ALA A 141 6.60 32.10 22.97
N PHE A 142 5.77 32.87 23.71
CA PHE A 142 5.53 34.27 23.44
C PHE A 142 5.94 35.20 24.59
N HIS A 143 6.19 36.47 24.25
CA HIS A 143 6.55 37.50 25.22
C HIS A 143 5.39 37.77 26.20
N LEU A 144 5.73 37.96 27.48
CA LEU A 144 4.79 38.22 28.59
C LEU A 144 3.85 37.07 28.95
N GLU A 145 4.08 35.86 28.44
CA GLU A 145 3.41 34.68 28.94
C GLU A 145 3.88 34.30 30.35
N LYS A 146 3.01 33.61 31.10
CA LYS A 146 3.37 33.02 32.39
C LYS A 146 4.34 31.86 32.19
N ASP A 147 5.12 31.56 33.22
CA ASP A 147 6.03 30.42 33.23
C ASP A 147 5.29 29.08 33.09
N ILE A 148 5.77 28.21 32.19
CA ILE A 148 5.24 26.88 31.94
C ILE A 148 5.91 25.80 32.78
N TYR A 149 7.08 26.07 33.37
CA TYR A 149 7.86 25.06 34.10
C TYR A 149 7.07 24.33 35.19
N PRO A 150 6.25 25.01 36.04
CA PRO A 150 5.43 24.33 37.04
C PRO A 150 4.39 23.37 36.45
N ILE A 151 3.88 23.67 35.25
CA ILE A 151 2.90 22.84 34.53
C ILE A 151 3.58 21.56 34.04
N ILE A 152 4.78 21.69 33.44
CA ILE A 152 5.56 20.54 32.96
C ILE A 152 5.98 19.64 34.13
N GLU A 153 6.43 20.21 35.26
CA GLU A 153 6.73 19.42 36.46
C GLU A 153 5.50 18.66 36.98
N GLU A 154 4.31 19.28 36.96
CA GLU A 154 3.08 18.62 37.37
C GLU A 154 2.73 17.46 36.42
N MET A 155 2.88 17.65 35.10
CA MET A 155 2.68 16.59 34.11
C MET A 155 3.60 15.40 34.37
N LEU A 156 4.89 15.62 34.62
CA LEU A 156 5.87 14.54 34.85
C LEU A 156 5.58 13.68 36.08
N ARG A 157 4.75 14.15 37.02
CA ARG A 157 4.28 13.36 38.18
C ARG A 157 3.12 12.43 37.84
N LEU A 158 2.47 12.61 36.67
CA LEU A 158 1.37 11.77 36.22
C LEU A 158 1.91 10.48 35.58
N PRO A 159 1.31 9.31 35.86
CA PRO A 159 1.89 8.00 35.50
C PRO A 159 1.98 7.74 33.99
N LEU A 160 1.07 8.35 33.21
CA LEU A 160 0.99 8.24 31.75
C LEU A 160 1.85 9.28 31.02
N VAL A 161 2.58 10.12 31.76
CA VAL A 161 3.59 11.01 31.19
C VAL A 161 4.95 10.36 31.34
N LYS A 162 5.68 10.28 30.23
CA LYS A 162 7.02 9.74 30.18
C LYS A 162 7.96 10.75 29.51
N GLN A 163 9.23 10.69 29.88
CA GLN A 163 10.31 11.33 29.16
C GLN A 163 11.29 10.26 28.72
N VAL A 164 11.75 10.34 27.48
CA VAL A 164 12.81 9.49 26.92
C VAL A 164 13.91 10.35 26.33
N ASP A 165 15.14 9.84 26.28
CA ASP A 165 16.29 10.60 25.79
C ASP A 165 16.27 10.81 24.26
N SER A 166 15.67 9.88 23.51
CA SER A 166 15.67 9.92 22.04
C SER A 166 14.50 9.16 21.41
N VAL A 167 14.24 9.44 20.13
CA VAL A 167 13.21 8.76 19.31
C VAL A 167 13.38 7.24 19.29
N ARG A 168 14.60 6.72 19.52
CA ARG A 168 14.88 5.28 19.54
C ARG A 168 14.16 4.51 20.64
N SER A 169 13.84 5.18 21.75
CA SER A 169 13.15 4.56 22.88
C SER A 169 11.64 4.66 22.80
N VAL A 170 11.10 5.40 21.80
CA VAL A 170 9.67 5.64 21.67
C VAL A 170 8.89 4.33 21.46
N PRO A 171 9.26 3.42 20.53
CA PRO A 171 8.47 2.21 20.31
C PRO A 171 8.35 1.31 21.54
N SER A 172 9.42 1.16 22.33
CA SER A 172 9.39 0.35 23.56
C SER A 172 8.50 0.98 24.63
N VAL A 173 8.54 2.31 24.81
CA VAL A 173 7.70 3.00 25.79
C VAL A 173 6.22 2.98 25.39
N LEU A 174 5.90 3.10 24.10
CA LEU A 174 4.53 2.92 23.62
C LEU A 174 4.01 1.53 23.97
N LEU A 175 4.81 0.49 23.74
CA LEU A 175 4.47 -0.89 24.08
C LEU A 175 4.27 -1.08 25.60
N GLU A 176 5.15 -0.50 26.43
CA GLU A 176 5.01 -0.53 27.90
C GLU A 176 3.71 0.14 28.38
N LEU A 177 3.26 1.18 27.67
CA LEU A 177 1.99 1.86 27.92
C LEU A 177 0.78 1.12 27.34
N GLY A 178 0.98 -0.03 26.69
CA GLY A 178 -0.09 -0.81 26.05
C GLY A 178 -0.63 -0.17 24.76
N ILE A 179 0.09 0.81 24.22
CA ILE A 179 -0.27 1.48 22.96
C ILE A 179 0.28 0.63 21.83
N LEU A 180 -0.59 0.18 20.94
CA LEU A 180 -0.25 -0.65 19.79
C LEU A 180 -0.81 0.00 18.52
N PRO A 181 -0.17 -0.21 17.35
CA PRO A 181 -0.71 0.29 16.09
C PRO A 181 -2.06 -0.34 15.77
N ASN A 182 -2.96 0.45 15.16
CA ASN A 182 -4.22 -0.06 14.61
C ASN A 182 -4.01 -1.11 13.51
N ALA A 183 -2.88 -1.07 12.80
CA ALA A 183 -2.45 -2.11 11.86
C ALA A 183 -1.03 -2.56 12.24
N ARG A 184 -0.93 -3.55 13.13
CA ARG A 184 0.35 -4.02 13.67
C ARG A 184 0.99 -5.07 12.77
N TYR A 185 2.21 -4.81 12.31
CA TYR A 185 3.00 -5.76 11.53
C TYR A 185 3.76 -6.74 12.45
N HIS A 186 3.74 -8.02 12.13
CA HIS A 186 4.46 -9.04 12.91
C HIS A 186 5.96 -9.13 12.55
N SER A 187 6.32 -8.65 11.37
CA SER A 187 7.71 -8.40 10.96
C SER A 187 7.87 -6.92 10.60
N PRO A 188 8.99 -6.28 10.97
CA PRO A 188 9.30 -4.93 10.50
C PRO A 188 9.12 -4.82 8.99
N SER A 189 8.32 -3.84 8.56
CA SER A 189 7.94 -3.71 7.16
C SER A 189 7.85 -2.24 6.74
N LYS A 190 8.29 -1.94 5.53
CA LYS A 190 8.22 -0.61 4.93
C LYS A 190 6.92 -0.42 4.15
N MET A 191 5.80 -0.85 4.76
CA MET A 191 4.47 -0.66 4.22
C MET A 191 3.82 0.52 4.91
N LEU A 192 3.32 1.48 4.12
CA LEU A 192 2.45 2.52 4.66
C LEU A 192 1.05 1.95 4.83
N ASN A 193 0.35 2.41 5.85
CA ASN A 193 -1.05 2.10 6.04
C ASN A 193 -1.91 3.32 6.35
N VAL A 194 -3.21 3.21 6.04
CA VAL A 194 -4.23 4.18 6.42
C VAL A 194 -5.43 3.42 6.97
N HIS A 195 -5.94 3.87 8.12
CA HIS A 195 -7.14 3.32 8.74
C HIS A 195 -8.29 4.34 8.67
N ARG A 196 -9.40 3.92 8.07
CA ARG A 196 -10.67 4.68 7.98
C ARG A 196 -11.78 3.88 8.65
N GLN A 197 -12.63 4.54 9.42
CA GLN A 197 -13.70 3.85 10.16
C GLN A 197 -15.08 4.46 9.88
N THR A 198 -16.05 3.59 9.58
CA THR A 198 -17.48 3.88 9.58
C THR A 198 -18.17 3.07 10.68
N GLN A 199 -19.48 3.26 10.85
CA GLN A 199 -20.27 2.41 11.76
C GLN A 199 -20.26 0.95 11.29
N GLN A 200 -20.31 0.72 9.98
CA GLN A 200 -20.45 -0.60 9.37
C GLN A 200 -19.12 -1.34 9.18
N ALA A 201 -18.01 -0.63 8.97
CA ALA A 201 -16.72 -1.25 8.68
C ALA A 201 -15.50 -0.44 9.14
N ASP A 202 -14.38 -1.14 9.33
CA ASP A 202 -13.04 -0.55 9.28
C ASP A 202 -12.45 -0.82 7.88
N PHE A 203 -11.75 0.17 7.31
CA PHE A 203 -11.03 0.04 6.05
C PHE A 203 -9.55 0.33 6.28
N TYR A 204 -8.72 -0.62 5.86
CA TYR A 204 -7.27 -0.54 5.92
C TYR A 204 -6.70 -0.54 4.51
N TYR A 205 -6.03 0.53 4.14
CA TYR A 205 -5.22 0.59 2.93
C TYR A 205 -3.77 0.28 3.28
N PHE A 206 -3.10 -0.55 2.48
CA PHE A 206 -1.68 -0.86 2.60
C PHE A 206 -0.96 -0.57 1.29
N TYR A 207 0.24 0.01 1.36
CA TYR A 207 1.08 0.28 0.20
C TYR A 207 2.53 -0.08 0.47
N ASN A 208 3.09 -0.96 -0.35
CA ASN A 208 4.52 -1.26 -0.33
C ASN A 208 5.29 -0.17 -1.09
N TYR A 209 5.56 0.95 -0.42
CA TYR A 209 6.38 2.04 -0.96
C TYR A 209 7.89 1.77 -0.90
N GLY A 210 8.30 0.74 -0.13
CA GLY A 210 9.64 0.16 -0.06
C GLY A 210 10.79 1.17 0.11
N ASP A 211 10.54 2.24 0.86
CA ASP A 211 11.50 3.29 1.20
C ASP A 211 12.11 4.04 0.02
N ALA A 212 11.40 4.08 -1.09
CA ALA A 212 11.82 4.84 -2.24
C ALA A 212 11.23 6.24 -2.20
N ASP A 213 12.00 7.20 -1.66
CA ASP A 213 11.62 8.62 -1.67
C ASP A 213 11.57 9.20 -3.10
N THR A 214 12.13 8.48 -4.09
CA THR A 214 12.12 8.89 -5.49
C THR A 214 11.91 7.71 -6.45
N TYR A 215 11.33 7.98 -7.62
CA TYR A 215 11.04 6.99 -8.65
C TYR A 215 12.24 6.10 -9.08
N PRO A 216 13.48 6.60 -9.22
CA PRO A 216 14.63 5.74 -9.52
C PRO A 216 14.94 4.71 -8.43
N LEU A 217 14.79 5.08 -7.16
CA LEU A 217 15.02 4.19 -6.02
C LEU A 217 13.91 3.12 -5.91
N ALA A 218 12.70 3.42 -6.42
CA ALA A 218 11.56 2.51 -6.42
C ALA A 218 11.73 1.29 -7.34
N ARG A 219 12.83 1.19 -8.10
CA ARG A 219 13.07 0.07 -9.03
C ARG A 219 13.69 -1.17 -8.37
N GLU A 220 14.29 -1.03 -7.19
CA GLU A 220 15.07 -2.10 -6.52
C GLU A 220 14.38 -2.69 -5.27
N MET A 221 13.06 -2.55 -5.16
CA MET A 221 12.32 -2.94 -3.95
C MET A 221 12.15 -4.46 -3.82
N ALA A 222 11.80 -4.95 -2.64
CA ALA A 222 11.41 -6.35 -2.42
C ALA A 222 9.89 -6.49 -2.25
N ALA A 223 9.35 -7.66 -2.57
CA ALA A 223 8.00 -8.01 -2.17
C ALA A 223 7.94 -8.19 -0.64
N VAL A 224 6.84 -7.80 -0.02
CA VAL A 224 6.60 -7.95 1.41
C VAL A 224 5.64 -9.11 1.62
N LYS A 225 5.95 -9.98 2.58
CA LYS A 225 5.04 -11.02 3.09
C LYS A 225 5.09 -11.01 4.61
N THR A 226 4.00 -10.62 5.27
CA THR A 226 3.96 -10.49 6.74
C THR A 226 2.54 -10.69 7.26
N ASP A 227 2.42 -11.22 8.47
CA ASP A 227 1.14 -11.21 9.18
C ASP A 227 0.88 -9.82 9.74
N VAL A 228 -0.37 -9.38 9.66
CA VAL A 228 -0.83 -8.08 10.14
C VAL A 228 -2.03 -8.29 11.05
N THR A 229 -1.97 -7.72 12.24
CA THR A 229 -3.11 -7.65 13.16
C THR A 229 -3.77 -6.29 13.04
N LEU A 230 -5.04 -6.29 12.63
CA LEU A 230 -5.89 -5.12 12.46
C LEU A 230 -6.78 -4.95 13.69
N HIS A 231 -6.85 -3.73 14.23
CA HIS A 231 -7.77 -3.37 15.30
C HIS A 231 -9.18 -3.14 14.77
N GLY A 232 -10.08 -4.08 15.02
CA GLY A 232 -11.45 -3.99 14.60
C GLY A 232 -12.12 -5.35 14.70
N SER A 233 -13.42 -5.35 14.49
CA SER A 233 -14.26 -6.54 14.51
C SER A 233 -14.93 -6.73 13.16
N GLY A 234 -15.35 -7.95 12.85
CA GLY A 234 -16.10 -8.26 11.64
C GLY A 234 -15.38 -9.25 10.74
N VAL A 235 -15.97 -9.52 9.59
CA VAL A 235 -15.41 -10.43 8.59
C VAL A 235 -14.46 -9.65 7.67
N PRO A 236 -13.21 -10.11 7.46
CA PRO A 236 -12.28 -9.46 6.57
C PRO A 236 -12.61 -9.73 5.09
N PHE A 237 -12.61 -8.67 4.28
CA PHE A 237 -12.77 -8.69 2.83
C PHE A 237 -11.59 -8.02 2.16
N LEU A 238 -11.12 -8.58 1.05
CA LEU A 238 -10.23 -7.93 0.11
C LEU A 238 -11.06 -7.12 -0.89
N LEU A 239 -10.80 -5.81 -0.96
CA LEU A 239 -11.36 -4.89 -1.95
C LEU A 239 -10.31 -4.67 -3.04
N ASN A 240 -10.46 -5.37 -4.17
CA ASN A 240 -9.51 -5.24 -5.27
C ASN A 240 -9.75 -3.93 -6.03
N ALA A 241 -8.83 -2.98 -5.90
CA ALA A 241 -8.95 -1.68 -6.55
C ALA A 241 -8.77 -1.75 -8.08
N TRP A 242 -8.14 -2.78 -8.64
CA TRP A 242 -7.94 -2.92 -10.08
C TRP A 242 -9.24 -3.25 -10.83
N ASP A 243 -10.00 -4.24 -10.34
CA ASP A 243 -11.22 -4.73 -10.98
C ASP A 243 -12.51 -4.35 -10.25
N GLY A 244 -12.42 -3.94 -8.98
CA GLY A 244 -13.56 -3.60 -8.12
C GLY A 244 -14.23 -4.81 -7.45
N ARG A 245 -13.66 -6.01 -7.54
CA ARG A 245 -14.20 -7.19 -6.86
C ARG A 245 -14.00 -7.06 -5.35
N ILE A 246 -15.03 -7.47 -4.61
CA ILE A 246 -15.01 -7.55 -3.14
C ILE A 246 -15.11 -9.02 -2.78
N THR A 247 -14.12 -9.55 -2.09
CA THR A 247 -14.00 -11.00 -1.83
C THR A 247 -13.75 -11.26 -0.35
N PRO A 248 -14.52 -12.14 0.31
CA PRO A 248 -14.26 -12.51 1.69
C PRO A 248 -12.94 -13.28 1.80
N ILE A 249 -12.18 -13.02 2.86
CA ILE A 249 -10.91 -13.71 3.14
C ILE A 249 -11.23 -14.96 3.95
N ALA A 250 -10.78 -16.13 3.50
CA ALA A 250 -11.10 -17.41 4.12
C ALA A 250 -10.12 -17.83 5.22
N ALA A 251 -8.94 -17.19 5.29
CA ALA A 251 -7.85 -17.54 6.21
C ALA A 251 -7.46 -16.33 7.07
N TYR A 252 -7.85 -16.35 8.34
CA TYR A 252 -7.54 -15.31 9.31
C TYR A 252 -7.80 -15.80 10.73
N GLU A 253 -7.15 -15.19 11.71
CA GLU A 253 -7.51 -15.31 13.12
C GLU A 253 -8.34 -14.10 13.54
N SER A 254 -9.28 -14.27 14.47
CA SER A 254 -10.05 -13.15 15.01
C SER A 254 -10.27 -13.27 16.51
N THR A 255 -10.38 -12.12 17.15
CA THR A 255 -10.87 -11.92 18.51
C THR A 255 -12.06 -10.94 18.47
N ASP A 256 -12.59 -10.57 19.62
CA ASP A 256 -13.66 -9.56 19.69
C ASP A 256 -13.22 -8.17 19.19
N THR A 257 -11.90 -7.89 19.17
CA THR A 257 -11.36 -6.55 18.86
C THR A 257 -10.26 -6.54 17.81
N THR A 258 -9.85 -7.70 17.30
CA THR A 258 -8.77 -7.77 16.31
C THR A 258 -9.00 -8.86 15.27
N VAL A 259 -8.42 -8.66 14.09
CA VAL A 259 -8.33 -9.64 13.01
C VAL A 259 -6.88 -9.74 12.54
N THR A 260 -6.31 -10.95 12.51
CA THR A 260 -4.95 -11.21 11.99
C THR A 260 -5.01 -11.98 10.69
N LEU A 261 -4.36 -11.47 9.65
CA LEU A 261 -4.29 -12.09 8.33
C LEU A 261 -2.90 -11.91 7.70
N ARG A 262 -2.56 -12.77 6.73
CA ARG A 262 -1.31 -12.68 5.97
C ARG A 262 -1.50 -11.71 4.80
N LEU A 263 -0.66 -10.68 4.75
CA LEU A 263 -0.52 -9.86 3.55
C LEU A 263 0.67 -10.31 2.71
N ARG A 264 0.50 -10.20 1.39
CA ARG A 264 1.57 -10.28 0.39
C ARG A 264 1.38 -9.13 -0.59
N LEU A 265 2.36 -8.23 -0.65
CA LEU A 265 2.37 -7.11 -1.59
C LEU A 265 3.66 -7.17 -2.41
N ASP A 266 3.52 -7.16 -3.73
CA ASP A 266 4.67 -7.00 -4.62
C ASP A 266 5.20 -5.56 -4.57
N LYS A 267 6.26 -5.29 -5.32
CA LYS A 267 6.93 -3.99 -5.35
C LYS A 267 5.97 -2.91 -5.86
N ASN A 268 5.80 -1.80 -5.12
CA ASN A 268 4.85 -0.72 -5.43
C ASN A 268 3.39 -1.17 -5.54
N ASP A 269 3.04 -2.33 -4.96
CA ASP A 269 1.66 -2.81 -4.94
C ASP A 269 0.91 -2.30 -3.70
N SER A 270 -0.41 -2.26 -3.81
CA SER A 270 -1.30 -1.86 -2.72
C SER A 270 -2.50 -2.79 -2.60
N CYS A 271 -3.05 -2.87 -1.39
CA CYS A 271 -4.29 -3.60 -1.15
C CYS A 271 -5.18 -2.85 -0.17
N ILE A 272 -6.47 -3.18 -0.21
CA ILE A 272 -7.48 -2.67 0.71
C ILE A 272 -8.12 -3.86 1.41
N ILE A 273 -8.06 -3.86 2.73
CA ILE A 273 -8.78 -4.81 3.58
C ILE A 273 -9.92 -4.06 4.26
N ALA A 274 -11.14 -4.59 4.19
CA ALA A 274 -12.27 -4.11 4.97
C ALA A 274 -12.65 -5.12 6.05
N LEU A 275 -12.81 -4.69 7.29
CA LEU A 275 -13.43 -5.47 8.37
C LEU A 275 -14.90 -5.07 8.45
N ILE A 276 -15.79 -5.89 7.90
CA ILE A 276 -17.21 -5.55 7.79
C ILE A 276 -17.99 -6.22 8.92
N ARG A 277 -18.75 -5.39 9.66
CA ARG A 277 -19.51 -5.82 10.85
C ARG A 277 -20.96 -6.20 10.54
N GLU A 278 -21.53 -5.61 9.50
CA GLU A 278 -22.93 -5.75 9.15
C GLU A 278 -23.10 -6.66 7.92
N PRO A 279 -23.75 -7.83 8.05
CA PRO A 279 -24.10 -8.68 6.92
C PRO A 279 -24.97 -7.93 5.90
N GLY A 280 -24.67 -8.10 4.61
CA GLY A 280 -25.37 -7.42 3.52
C GLY A 280 -24.86 -6.01 3.20
N TYR A 281 -23.95 -5.45 4.01
CA TYR A 281 -23.23 -4.25 3.61
C TYR A 281 -22.36 -4.54 2.37
N LEU A 282 -22.42 -3.67 1.36
CA LEU A 282 -21.78 -3.84 0.03
C LEU A 282 -22.28 -5.05 -0.77
N ASP A 283 -23.47 -5.56 -0.48
CA ASP A 283 -24.10 -6.69 -1.19
C ASP A 283 -23.21 -7.96 -1.23
N THR A 284 -22.40 -8.19 -0.19
CA THR A 284 -21.49 -9.33 -0.12
C THR A 284 -22.05 -10.50 0.70
N ALA A 285 -21.64 -11.72 0.33
CA ALA A 285 -21.88 -12.90 1.14
C ALA A 285 -21.01 -12.86 2.41
N PHE A 286 -21.55 -13.36 3.53
CA PHE A 286 -20.88 -13.43 4.83
C PHE A 286 -20.72 -14.89 5.26
N PRO A 287 -19.59 -15.53 4.90
CA PRO A 287 -19.32 -16.89 5.36
C PRO A 287 -19.11 -16.90 6.88
N GLY A 288 -19.78 -17.84 7.57
CA GLY A 288 -19.64 -18.00 9.01
C GLY A 288 -18.43 -18.84 9.43
N LEU A 289 -17.94 -19.71 8.55
CA LEU A 289 -16.80 -20.59 8.79
C LEU A 289 -15.59 -20.05 8.03
N HIS A 290 -14.45 -19.94 8.71
CA HIS A 290 -13.13 -19.63 8.16
C HIS A 290 -12.07 -20.55 8.78
N THR A 291 -10.90 -20.67 8.14
CA THR A 291 -9.71 -21.30 8.74
C THR A 291 -8.94 -20.29 9.57
N VAL A 292 -8.40 -20.73 10.70
CA VAL A 292 -7.62 -19.90 11.65
C VAL A 292 -6.11 -19.99 11.40
N LEU A 293 -5.70 -20.34 10.17
CA LEU A 293 -4.29 -20.31 9.73
C LEU A 293 -4.10 -19.23 8.65
N PRO A 294 -3.72 -17.99 9.03
CA PRO A 294 -3.56 -16.86 8.11
C PRO A 294 -2.66 -17.11 6.90
N GLU A 295 -1.68 -17.99 7.03
CA GLU A 295 -0.70 -18.31 5.99
C GLU A 295 -1.22 -19.21 4.88
N LEU A 296 -2.38 -19.84 5.09
CA LEU A 296 -2.99 -20.72 4.09
C LEU A 296 -3.52 -19.92 2.90
N TRP A 297 -3.30 -20.45 1.71
CA TRP A 297 -3.97 -19.98 0.52
C TRP A 297 -5.36 -20.61 0.47
N ALA A 298 -6.38 -19.85 0.88
CA ALA A 298 -7.76 -20.30 0.95
C ALA A 298 -8.71 -19.24 0.37
N GLU A 299 -9.78 -19.69 -0.27
CA GLU A 299 -10.86 -18.84 -0.78
C GLU A 299 -12.22 -19.51 -0.60
N TYR A 300 -13.29 -18.76 -0.85
CA TYR A 300 -14.64 -19.31 -0.86
C TYR A 300 -15.07 -19.63 -2.29
N THR A 301 -15.67 -20.81 -2.47
CA THR A 301 -16.41 -21.17 -3.68
C THR A 301 -17.75 -20.41 -3.75
N ASP A 302 -18.43 -20.43 -4.90
CA ASP A 302 -19.77 -19.87 -5.05
C ASP A 302 -20.80 -20.50 -4.09
N GLY A 303 -20.59 -21.76 -3.71
CA GLY A 303 -21.37 -22.48 -2.70
C GLY A 303 -20.99 -22.15 -1.25
N GLN A 304 -20.12 -21.16 -1.02
CA GLN A 304 -19.58 -20.74 0.28
C GLN A 304 -18.78 -21.82 1.03
N GLN A 305 -18.32 -22.86 0.35
CA GLN A 305 -17.35 -23.81 0.90
C GLN A 305 -15.93 -23.24 0.81
N ILE A 306 -15.07 -23.59 1.77
CA ILE A 306 -13.66 -23.19 1.77
C ILE A 306 -12.89 -24.10 0.81
N LEU A 307 -12.30 -23.48 -0.20
CA LEU A 307 -11.36 -24.10 -1.13
C LEU A 307 -9.94 -23.80 -0.66
N LEU A 308 -9.19 -24.83 -0.30
CA LEU A 308 -7.77 -24.72 0.03
C LEU A 308 -6.94 -24.91 -1.24
N LYS A 309 -5.88 -24.12 -1.39
CA LYS A 309 -4.94 -24.19 -2.50
C LYS A 309 -3.53 -24.47 -1.99
N SER A 310 -2.77 -25.26 -2.74
CA SER A 310 -1.42 -25.68 -2.37
C SER A 310 -0.50 -25.73 -3.58
N LEU A 311 0.70 -25.18 -3.43
CA LEU A 311 1.79 -25.28 -4.40
C LEU A 311 2.72 -26.47 -4.13
N THR A 312 2.59 -27.12 -2.97
CA THR A 312 3.46 -28.25 -2.58
C THR A 312 2.74 -29.59 -2.64
N GLY A 313 1.41 -29.59 -2.60
CA GLY A 313 0.59 -30.80 -2.52
C GLY A 313 0.71 -31.53 -1.18
N ALA A 314 1.42 -30.96 -0.21
CA ALA A 314 1.60 -31.55 1.10
C ALA A 314 0.27 -31.59 1.85
N ARG A 315 0.00 -32.70 2.53
CA ARG A 315 -1.15 -32.83 3.43
C ARG A 315 -1.00 -31.85 4.61
N ILE A 316 -2.08 -31.16 4.96
CA ILE A 316 -2.10 -30.16 6.03
C ILE A 316 -3.32 -30.41 6.92
N ASP A 317 -3.13 -30.33 8.24
CA ASP A 317 -4.23 -30.31 9.19
C ASP A 317 -4.68 -28.87 9.41
N VAL A 318 -5.96 -28.59 9.14
CA VAL A 318 -6.49 -27.24 9.06
C VAL A 318 -7.49 -27.01 10.20
N PRO A 319 -7.14 -26.18 11.19
CA PRO A 319 -8.07 -25.76 12.23
C PRO A 319 -9.06 -24.72 11.68
N PHE A 320 -10.32 -24.87 12.03
CA PHE A 320 -11.39 -23.95 11.68
C PHE A 320 -11.89 -23.18 12.91
N SER A 321 -12.57 -22.07 12.62
CA SER A 321 -13.24 -21.21 13.61
C SER A 321 -14.26 -21.92 14.50
N ASP A 322 -14.80 -23.07 14.09
CA ASP A 322 -15.67 -23.92 14.92
C ASP A 322 -14.89 -24.87 15.87
N LYS A 323 -13.57 -24.71 15.94
CA LYS A 323 -12.59 -25.51 16.71
C LYS A 323 -12.38 -26.94 16.20
N LYS A 324 -12.96 -27.31 15.05
CA LYS A 324 -12.62 -28.57 14.39
C LYS A 324 -11.29 -28.45 13.67
N VAL A 325 -10.63 -29.59 13.48
CA VAL A 325 -9.43 -29.71 12.65
C VAL A 325 -9.74 -30.72 11.56
N VAL A 326 -9.64 -30.31 10.30
CA VAL A 326 -9.87 -31.20 9.15
C VAL A 326 -8.55 -31.41 8.43
N SER A 327 -8.24 -32.67 8.12
CA SER A 327 -7.01 -33.03 7.42
C SER A 327 -7.22 -32.95 5.91
N ALA A 328 -6.63 -31.95 5.26
CA ALA A 328 -6.75 -31.71 3.84
C ALA A 328 -5.62 -32.40 3.07
N GLY A 329 -5.99 -33.35 2.19
CA GLY A 329 -5.10 -33.92 1.19
C GLY A 329 -5.24 -33.20 -0.15
N PHE A 330 -4.16 -33.18 -0.92
CA PHE A 330 -4.12 -32.59 -2.26
C PHE A 330 -3.74 -33.64 -3.29
N THR A 331 -4.21 -33.45 -4.53
CA THR A 331 -3.78 -34.24 -5.68
C THR A 331 -2.33 -33.93 -6.06
N ALA A 332 -1.70 -34.82 -6.84
CA ALA A 332 -0.36 -34.59 -7.35
C ALA A 332 -0.34 -33.34 -8.26
N ILE A 333 0.58 -32.42 -7.99
CA ILE A 333 0.74 -31.18 -8.76
C ILE A 333 1.58 -31.48 -10.01
N PRO A 334 1.09 -31.19 -11.23
CA PRO A 334 1.89 -31.31 -12.45
C PRO A 334 3.13 -30.41 -12.46
N ALA A 335 4.06 -30.63 -13.38
CA ALA A 335 5.17 -29.71 -13.59
C ALA A 335 4.69 -28.40 -14.24
N SER A 336 5.37 -27.29 -13.96
CA SER A 336 5.13 -26.01 -14.61
C SER A 336 5.36 -26.09 -16.12
N ILE A 337 4.52 -25.39 -16.89
CA ILE A 337 4.53 -25.44 -18.36
C ILE A 337 5.04 -24.10 -18.91
N PRO A 338 6.25 -24.04 -19.50
CA PRO A 338 6.73 -22.83 -20.17
C PRO A 338 5.94 -22.62 -21.47
N LEU A 339 5.41 -21.40 -21.66
CA LEU A 339 4.66 -21.04 -22.85
C LEU A 339 5.61 -20.43 -23.89
N LYS A 340 5.80 -21.13 -25.02
CA LYS A 340 6.72 -20.77 -26.12
C LYS A 340 6.00 -20.68 -27.46
N GLY A 341 6.58 -19.94 -28.41
CA GLY A 341 6.02 -19.79 -29.74
C GLY A 341 4.97 -18.68 -29.82
N TRP A 342 5.18 -17.59 -29.08
CA TRP A 342 4.26 -16.46 -29.04
C TRP A 342 4.13 -15.77 -30.39
N GLU A 343 2.93 -15.33 -30.71
CA GLU A 343 2.67 -14.33 -31.73
C GLU A 343 2.64 -12.95 -31.08
N LEU A 344 3.33 -11.97 -31.65
CA LEU A 344 3.30 -10.57 -31.22
C LEU A 344 2.89 -9.69 -32.41
N THR A 345 1.72 -9.06 -32.31
CA THR A 345 1.32 -7.96 -33.19
C THR A 345 1.69 -6.63 -32.52
N LEU A 346 2.60 -5.88 -33.13
CA LEU A 346 3.10 -4.60 -32.63
C LEU A 346 2.55 -3.44 -33.49
N GLU A 347 1.69 -2.62 -32.89
CA GLU A 347 1.22 -1.35 -33.44
C GLU A 347 2.18 -0.24 -33.01
N LYS A 348 3.09 0.19 -33.88
CA LYS A 348 4.05 1.27 -33.65
C LYS A 348 3.42 2.63 -33.96
N TRP A 349 3.59 3.58 -33.05
CA TRP A 349 3.09 4.94 -33.15
C TRP A 349 4.24 5.89 -33.48
N SER A 350 4.04 6.78 -34.45
CA SER A 350 5.01 7.79 -34.86
C SER A 350 4.36 9.17 -35.00
N GLU A 351 5.20 10.19 -35.14
CA GLU A 351 4.80 11.58 -35.31
C GLU A 351 3.79 11.76 -36.46
N SER A 352 2.77 12.58 -36.22
CA SER A 352 1.80 13.05 -37.21
C SER A 352 1.95 14.57 -37.38
N PRO A 353 1.83 15.11 -38.60
CA PRO A 353 1.75 16.56 -38.81
C PRO A 353 0.45 17.17 -38.27
N VAL A 354 -0.55 16.34 -37.95
CA VAL A 354 -1.82 16.79 -37.36
C VAL A 354 -1.70 16.76 -35.83
N PRO A 355 -1.94 17.90 -35.14
CA PRO A 355 -1.93 17.92 -33.68
C PRO A 355 -2.88 16.90 -33.08
N ASN A 356 -2.41 16.24 -32.03
CA ASN A 356 -3.10 15.18 -31.29
C ASN A 356 -3.33 13.85 -32.03
N GLU A 357 -2.73 13.66 -33.20
CA GLU A 357 -2.77 12.40 -33.94
C GLU A 357 -1.43 11.67 -33.90
N SER A 358 -1.45 10.37 -34.19
CA SER A 358 -0.24 9.57 -34.38
C SER A 358 -0.41 8.70 -35.61
N ILE A 359 0.62 8.63 -36.44
CA ILE A 359 0.67 7.68 -37.54
C ILE A 359 0.95 6.30 -36.94
N LYS A 360 0.20 5.29 -37.36
CA LYS A 360 0.27 3.92 -36.83
C LYS A 360 0.71 2.96 -37.91
N SER A 361 1.68 2.10 -37.61
CA SER A 361 2.09 0.98 -38.45
C SER A 361 2.04 -0.33 -37.67
N ILE A 362 1.75 -1.43 -38.36
CA ILE A 362 1.58 -2.75 -37.73
C ILE A 362 2.66 -3.68 -38.26
N GLN A 363 3.31 -4.40 -37.35
CA GLN A 363 4.22 -5.49 -37.67
C GLN A 363 3.87 -6.70 -36.80
N THR A 364 3.87 -7.89 -37.39
CA THR A 364 3.61 -9.13 -36.65
C THR A 364 4.85 -10.02 -36.65
N PHE A 365 5.18 -10.55 -35.48
CA PHE A 365 6.21 -11.54 -35.25
C PHE A 365 5.52 -12.84 -34.86
N PHE A 366 5.91 -13.94 -35.52
CA PHE A 366 5.32 -15.25 -35.27
C PHE A 366 6.36 -16.17 -34.65
N SER A 367 5.90 -17.14 -33.85
CA SER A 367 6.74 -18.20 -33.28
C SER A 367 7.94 -17.66 -32.48
N LEU A 368 7.71 -16.65 -31.64
CA LEU A 368 8.72 -16.15 -30.71
C LEU A 368 9.00 -17.20 -29.64
N GLU A 369 10.18 -17.82 -29.73
CA GLU A 369 10.66 -18.80 -28.74
C GLU A 369 10.94 -18.16 -27.37
N HIS A 370 11.42 -16.92 -27.39
CA HIS A 370 11.70 -16.13 -26.20
C HIS A 370 11.03 -14.76 -26.28
N LEU A 371 10.50 -14.31 -25.15
CA LEU A 371 9.96 -12.97 -25.02
C LEU A 371 11.08 -12.01 -24.63
N VAL A 372 11.39 -11.08 -25.53
CA VAL A 372 12.45 -10.09 -25.38
C VAL A 372 11.87 -8.67 -25.37
N PRO A 373 12.59 -7.68 -24.79
CA PRO A 373 12.24 -6.28 -24.95
C PRO A 373 12.06 -5.90 -26.42
N TRP A 374 11.05 -5.09 -26.75
CA TRP A 374 10.75 -4.73 -28.15
C TRP A 374 11.96 -4.16 -28.89
N LYS A 375 12.84 -3.41 -28.22
CA LYS A 375 14.05 -2.83 -28.82
C LYS A 375 15.05 -3.86 -29.37
N GLU A 376 14.93 -5.13 -28.98
CA GLU A 376 15.75 -6.23 -29.47
C GLU A 376 15.13 -6.95 -30.67
N LEU A 377 13.87 -6.62 -31.02
CA LEU A 377 13.24 -7.12 -32.23
C LEU A 377 13.73 -6.33 -33.46
N PRO A 378 14.01 -6.99 -34.60
CA PRO A 378 14.52 -6.33 -35.79
C PRO A 378 13.67 -5.13 -36.23
N GLY A 379 14.27 -3.93 -36.29
CA GLY A 379 13.62 -2.68 -36.72
C GLY A 379 12.74 -2.00 -35.67
N GLN A 380 12.74 -2.50 -34.43
CA GLN A 380 11.91 -2.00 -33.32
C GLN A 380 12.70 -1.30 -32.21
N GLU A 381 13.95 -0.93 -32.47
CA GLU A 381 14.90 -0.33 -31.51
C GLU A 381 14.34 0.92 -30.82
N PHE A 382 13.46 1.64 -31.51
CA PHE A 382 12.80 2.87 -31.04
C PHE A 382 11.27 2.79 -31.08
N THR A 383 10.71 1.59 -30.93
CA THR A 383 9.26 1.42 -30.98
C THR A 383 8.58 1.88 -29.69
N SER A 384 7.56 2.72 -29.87
CA SER A 384 6.55 3.05 -28.88
C SER A 384 5.20 2.74 -29.51
N GLY A 385 4.27 2.20 -28.74
CA GLY A 385 3.04 1.66 -29.29
C GLY A 385 2.37 0.62 -28.40
N ILE A 386 1.60 -0.26 -29.04
CA ILE A 386 0.82 -1.32 -28.40
C ILE A 386 1.30 -2.67 -28.94
N GLY A 387 1.73 -3.57 -28.07
CA GLY A 387 2.05 -4.95 -28.39
C GLY A 387 0.94 -5.88 -27.90
N THR A 388 0.37 -6.68 -28.79
CA THR A 388 -0.58 -7.74 -28.45
C THR A 388 0.09 -9.09 -28.64
N TYR A 389 0.29 -9.79 -27.52
CA TYR A 389 0.87 -11.12 -27.46
C TYR A 389 -0.23 -12.17 -27.43
N ARG A 390 -0.12 -13.20 -28.26
CA ARG A 390 -1.07 -14.32 -28.33
C ARG A 390 -0.31 -15.64 -28.32
N ILE A 391 -0.83 -16.62 -27.59
CA ILE A 391 -0.36 -18.00 -27.61
C ILE A 391 -1.52 -18.96 -27.42
N SER A 392 -1.45 -20.13 -28.06
CA SER A 392 -2.38 -21.24 -27.83
C SER A 392 -1.63 -22.42 -27.26
N PHE A 393 -2.24 -23.14 -26.33
CA PHE A 393 -1.67 -24.31 -25.67
C PHE A 393 -2.77 -25.27 -25.24
N SER A 394 -2.44 -26.54 -25.08
CA SER A 394 -3.38 -27.57 -24.65
C SER A 394 -3.10 -27.98 -23.20
N LEU A 395 -4.16 -28.18 -22.41
CA LEU A 395 -4.08 -28.70 -21.05
C LEU A 395 -4.78 -30.06 -20.97
N ASP A 396 -4.13 -31.05 -20.36
CA ASP A 396 -4.71 -32.38 -20.18
C ASP A 396 -5.94 -32.37 -19.24
N ASN A 397 -6.73 -33.44 -19.27
CA ASN A 397 -7.95 -33.63 -18.44
C ASN A 397 -7.76 -33.50 -16.92
N GLY A 398 -6.53 -33.40 -16.42
CA GLY A 398 -6.22 -33.16 -15.00
C GLY A 398 -6.30 -31.70 -14.56
N TRP A 399 -6.47 -30.77 -15.50
CA TRP A 399 -6.64 -29.34 -15.24
C TRP A 399 -8.13 -28.97 -15.22
N GLU A 400 -8.50 -27.97 -14.41
CA GLU A 400 -9.86 -27.42 -14.42
C GLU A 400 -10.21 -26.84 -15.81
N ASP A 401 -9.27 -26.15 -16.43
CA ASP A 401 -9.38 -25.59 -17.78
C ASP A 401 -8.83 -26.53 -18.87
N CYS A 402 -9.10 -27.84 -18.78
CA CYS A 402 -8.59 -28.81 -19.75
C CYS A 402 -9.06 -28.52 -21.19
N GLY A 403 -8.23 -28.87 -22.18
CA GLY A 403 -8.48 -28.66 -23.61
C GLY A 403 -7.60 -27.58 -24.22
N GLU A 404 -8.01 -27.09 -25.40
CA GLU A 404 -7.32 -26.03 -26.13
C GLU A 404 -7.62 -24.66 -25.52
N ASN A 405 -6.56 -23.97 -25.12
CA ASN A 405 -6.61 -22.68 -24.45
C ASN A 405 -5.88 -21.61 -25.26
N THR A 406 -6.27 -20.35 -25.08
CA THR A 406 -5.59 -19.20 -25.70
C THR A 406 -5.40 -18.09 -24.69
N LEU A 407 -4.17 -17.60 -24.58
CA LEU A 407 -3.82 -16.43 -23.75
C LEU A 407 -3.51 -15.25 -24.66
N CYS A 408 -4.13 -14.10 -24.36
CA CYS A 408 -3.93 -12.85 -25.07
C CYS A 408 -3.57 -11.75 -24.07
N ILE A 409 -2.41 -11.10 -24.25
CA ILE A 409 -1.89 -10.06 -23.36
C ILE A 409 -1.59 -8.80 -24.18
N THR A 410 -2.15 -7.66 -23.78
CA THR A 410 -1.87 -6.37 -24.42
C THR A 410 -1.01 -5.50 -23.51
N VAL A 411 0.12 -5.03 -24.05
CA VAL A 411 1.07 -4.15 -23.37
C VAL A 411 1.17 -2.85 -24.17
N ALA A 412 1.15 -1.72 -23.49
CA ALA A 412 1.35 -0.41 -24.10
C ALA A 412 2.60 0.25 -23.53
N SER A 413 3.43 0.84 -24.39
CA SER A 413 4.60 1.61 -23.93
C SER A 413 4.18 2.90 -23.23
N THR A 414 5.01 3.37 -22.31
CA THR A 414 4.90 4.70 -21.71
C THR A 414 5.93 5.66 -22.32
N LEU A 415 5.93 6.92 -21.86
CA LEU A 415 6.54 8.09 -22.50
C LEU A 415 7.98 8.00 -23.00
N LEU A 416 8.84 7.20 -22.36
CA LEU A 416 10.27 7.44 -22.47
C LEU A 416 10.83 7.19 -23.88
N ASN A 417 10.28 6.22 -24.62
CA ASN A 417 10.84 5.82 -25.92
C ASN A 417 10.48 6.76 -27.08
N ALA A 418 9.33 7.44 -27.02
CA ALA A 418 8.92 8.37 -28.07
C ALA A 418 9.81 9.61 -28.11
N LEU A 419 10.20 10.12 -26.92
CA LEU A 419 11.10 11.27 -26.80
C LEU A 419 12.51 10.94 -27.32
N LEU A 420 12.99 9.71 -27.06
CA LEU A 420 14.31 9.25 -27.51
C LEU A 420 14.37 9.07 -29.03
N ALA A 421 13.31 8.53 -29.63
CA ALA A 421 13.19 8.44 -31.09
C ALA A 421 13.25 9.85 -31.73
N TYR A 422 12.47 10.80 -31.20
CA TYR A 422 12.47 12.18 -31.67
C TYR A 422 13.84 12.84 -31.53
N SER A 423 14.52 12.69 -30.39
CA SER A 423 15.86 13.27 -30.17
C SER A 423 16.96 12.68 -31.06
N ASN A 424 16.80 11.43 -31.53
CA ASN A 424 17.74 10.83 -32.46
C ASN A 424 17.49 11.30 -33.91
N CYS A 425 16.23 11.55 -34.27
CA CYS A 425 15.86 12.04 -35.60
C CYS A 425 16.08 13.55 -35.77
N HIS A 426 16.08 14.33 -34.68
CA HIS A 426 16.21 15.79 -34.71
C HIS A 426 17.44 16.26 -33.92
N PRO A 427 18.26 17.20 -34.46
CA PRO A 427 19.43 17.72 -33.75
C PRO A 427 19.02 18.40 -32.44
N LEU A 428 19.40 17.82 -31.30
CA LEU A 428 19.26 18.49 -30.01
C LEU A 428 20.32 19.61 -29.89
N SER A 429 19.87 20.85 -29.69
CA SER A 429 20.75 22.03 -29.61
C SER A 429 21.36 22.28 -28.23
N PHE A 430 20.89 21.60 -27.19
CA PHE A 430 21.39 21.76 -25.82
C PHE A 430 22.30 20.59 -25.40
N SER A 431 23.57 20.90 -25.14
CA SER A 431 24.62 19.93 -24.77
C SER A 431 24.34 19.14 -23.48
N ARG A 432 23.59 19.70 -22.52
CA ARG A 432 23.14 18.99 -21.32
C ARG A 432 22.25 17.79 -21.66
N TRP A 433 21.29 17.98 -22.57
CA TRP A 433 20.34 16.95 -22.98
C TRP A 433 21.01 15.87 -23.83
N GLN A 434 22.02 16.24 -24.63
CA GLN A 434 22.84 15.26 -25.37
C GLN A 434 23.60 14.29 -24.45
N LYS A 435 24.08 14.77 -23.28
CA LYS A 435 24.74 13.93 -22.27
C LYS A 435 23.76 13.10 -21.42
N GLU A 436 22.48 13.47 -21.42
CA GLU A 436 21.40 12.83 -20.66
C GLU A 436 20.47 12.01 -21.56
N ILE A 437 20.79 11.80 -22.85
CA ILE A 437 20.02 10.92 -23.75
C ILE A 437 20.03 9.53 -23.13
N ARG A 438 18.90 9.16 -22.52
CA ARG A 438 18.70 7.86 -21.90
C ARG A 438 18.69 6.79 -22.98
N VAL A 439 19.06 5.57 -22.62
CA VAL A 439 18.84 4.41 -23.49
C VAL A 439 17.33 4.11 -23.58
N PRO A 440 16.83 3.58 -24.71
CA PRO A 440 15.44 3.12 -24.80
C PRO A 440 15.12 2.14 -23.67
N ASP A 441 14.03 2.42 -22.96
CA ASP A 441 13.49 1.54 -21.93
C ASP A 441 13.05 0.22 -22.56
N ALA A 442 13.19 -0.86 -21.80
CA ALA A 442 12.69 -2.16 -22.18
C ALA A 442 11.16 -2.17 -22.02
N TYR A 443 10.44 -2.21 -23.14
CA TYR A 443 8.98 -2.43 -23.17
C TYR A 443 8.62 -3.79 -23.75
N GLY A 444 7.42 -4.25 -23.45
CA GLY A 444 6.92 -5.57 -23.79
C GLY A 444 6.91 -6.51 -22.60
N ILE A 445 6.62 -7.78 -22.87
CA ILE A 445 6.85 -8.85 -21.90
C ILE A 445 8.35 -9.16 -21.92
N LEU A 446 9.02 -8.96 -20.79
CA LEU A 446 10.48 -8.94 -20.72
C LEU A 446 11.12 -10.29 -20.39
N ASN A 447 10.30 -11.28 -20.04
CA ASN A 447 10.74 -12.62 -19.66
C ASN A 447 9.73 -13.65 -20.14
N ASP A 448 10.16 -14.90 -20.27
CA ASP A 448 9.28 -15.99 -20.65
C ASP A 448 8.15 -16.20 -19.63
N VAL A 449 6.97 -16.56 -20.14
CA VAL A 449 5.77 -16.80 -19.34
C VAL A 449 5.64 -18.30 -19.06
N THR A 450 5.33 -18.64 -17.82
CA THR A 450 5.17 -20.03 -17.38
C THR A 450 3.84 -20.20 -16.65
N LEU A 451 3.10 -21.27 -16.96
CA LEU A 451 1.96 -21.70 -16.19
C LEU A 451 2.45 -22.46 -14.95
N VAL A 452 2.04 -22.01 -13.76
CA VAL A 452 2.38 -22.64 -12.49
C VAL A 452 1.13 -23.32 -11.93
N PRO A 453 1.04 -24.65 -11.96
CA PRO A 453 -0.09 -25.38 -11.38
C PRO A 453 -0.12 -25.24 -9.85
N TYR A 454 -1.32 -25.35 -9.30
CA TYR A 454 -1.55 -25.59 -7.88
C TYR A 454 -2.59 -26.71 -7.74
N ALA A 455 -2.50 -27.48 -6.66
CA ALA A 455 -3.58 -28.39 -6.28
C ALA A 455 -4.56 -27.67 -5.38
N TRP A 456 -5.81 -28.12 -5.38
CA TRP A 456 -6.83 -27.62 -4.48
C TRP A 456 -7.58 -28.77 -3.80
N SER A 457 -8.25 -28.44 -2.70
CA SER A 457 -9.03 -29.38 -1.91
C SER A 457 -10.17 -28.64 -1.22
N ILE A 458 -11.37 -29.23 -1.21
CA ILE A 458 -12.48 -28.79 -0.37
C ILE A 458 -12.51 -29.75 0.83
N PRO A 459 -12.15 -29.29 2.04
CA PRO A 459 -12.16 -30.17 3.22
C PRO A 459 -13.58 -30.68 3.48
N GLU A 460 -13.77 -31.99 3.37
CA GLU A 460 -15.03 -32.65 3.75
C GLU A 460 -15.09 -32.75 5.28
N ASN A 461 -16.24 -32.34 5.85
CA ASN A 461 -16.51 -32.37 7.29
C ASN A 461 -16.64 -33.79 7.87
#